data_AF-A0A922XCA3-F1
#
_entry.id   AF-A0A922XCA3-F1
#
_cell.length_a   1.000
_cell.length_b   1.000
_cell.length_c   1.000
_cell.angle_alpha   90.00
_cell.angle_beta   90.00
_cell.angle_gamma   90.00
#
_symmetry.space_group_name_H-M   'P 1'
#
loop_
_entity.id
_entity.type
_entity.pdbx_description
1 polymer ?
#
loop_
_entity_poly.entity_id
_entity_poly.type
_entity_poly.pdbx_seq_one_letter_code
_entity_poly.pdbx_strand_id
1 'polypeptide(L)'
;MSKQRPDPPPQQPAGEKKPNAPQAPEAKPKPAKPVKPKVPSPWPWGPFARVLVSLLVAFHVFVLFISPWEIQLRQSIVPMAEPGGPPLDAQGRPIPPQQFDPRTYPAQLPVLPIALTKYLHHYANLIYINNGYDFFSPDPGVSHQIKYEVFNNAGEKLAEGQFPNRREQWPRLFYHRHMMLVEQSRDPMAAGQGWETAIAERLLEKHDGDRVRLVMIRHHLLTPQQVKDGGRIDGPTTYEEIGVMNHNRTRPPATEQAPAGGTP
;
A
#
# COMPACT_ATOMS: atom_id res chain seq x y z
N MET A 1 -53.05 50.93 18.37
CA MET A 1 -52.32 50.76 17.11
C MET A 1 -53.17 49.90 16.17
N SER A 2 -53.87 50.56 15.25
CA SER A 2 -54.70 49.92 14.22
C SER A 2 -53.84 49.17 13.20
N LYS A 3 -54.23 47.94 12.85
CA LYS A 3 -53.84 47.30 11.59
C LYS A 3 -55.10 46.84 10.87
N GLN A 4 -55.46 47.63 9.86
CA GLN A 4 -56.49 47.38 8.85
C GLN A 4 -56.25 46.04 8.14
N ARG A 5 -57.30 45.23 8.04
CA ARG A 5 -57.41 44.15 7.06
C ARG A 5 -57.85 44.75 5.71
N PRO A 6 -57.26 44.37 4.56
CA PRO A 6 -57.74 44.77 3.25
C PRO A 6 -58.98 43.95 2.83
N ASP A 7 -59.92 44.64 2.17
CA ASP A 7 -61.17 44.14 1.61
C ASP A 7 -60.97 43.15 0.45
N PRO A 8 -61.93 42.24 0.21
CA PRO A 8 -61.91 41.33 -0.94
C PRO A 8 -62.19 42.06 -2.27
N PRO A 9 -61.58 41.60 -3.39
CA PRO A 9 -61.77 42.22 -4.69
C PRO A 9 -63.18 42.00 -5.27
N PRO A 10 -63.67 42.93 -6.11
CA PRO A 10 -65.05 42.96 -6.59
C PRO A 10 -65.38 41.89 -7.64
N GLN A 11 -66.60 41.36 -7.55
CA GLN A 11 -67.23 40.54 -8.59
C GLN A 11 -67.40 41.35 -9.88
N GLN A 12 -66.92 40.83 -11.00
CA GLN A 12 -67.21 41.34 -12.34
C GLN A 12 -68.45 40.66 -12.94
N PRO A 13 -69.24 41.40 -13.74
CA PRO A 13 -70.59 41.03 -14.14
C PRO A 13 -70.64 39.98 -15.25
N ALA A 14 -71.76 39.27 -15.27
CA ALA A 14 -72.19 38.39 -16.34
C ALA A 14 -72.42 39.15 -17.66
N GLY A 15 -72.00 38.51 -18.75
CA GLY A 15 -72.69 38.62 -20.03
C GLY A 15 -71.99 39.45 -21.10
N GLU A 16 -71.29 38.77 -22.01
CA GLU A 16 -71.28 39.16 -23.42
C GLU A 16 -71.15 37.89 -24.28
N LYS A 17 -72.27 37.52 -24.93
CA LYS A 17 -72.32 36.46 -25.95
C LYS A 17 -71.53 36.93 -27.17
N LYS A 18 -70.39 36.30 -27.42
CA LYS A 18 -69.68 36.44 -28.70
C LYS A 18 -70.51 35.82 -29.84
N PRO A 19 -70.65 36.51 -30.99
CA PRO A 19 -71.36 36.00 -32.16
C PRO A 19 -70.61 34.84 -32.82
N ASN A 20 -71.39 33.92 -33.42
CA ASN A 20 -70.96 32.73 -34.16
C ASN A 20 -69.77 33.02 -35.08
N ALA A 21 -68.66 32.32 -34.84
CA ALA A 21 -67.58 32.22 -35.81
C ALA A 21 -68.04 31.34 -36.99
N PRO A 22 -67.71 31.70 -38.25
CA PRO A 22 -68.05 30.88 -39.42
C PRO A 22 -67.33 29.53 -39.35
N GLN A 23 -68.07 28.46 -39.62
CA GLN A 23 -67.56 27.08 -39.71
C GLN A 23 -66.41 27.03 -40.73
N ALA A 24 -65.22 26.66 -40.24
CA ALA A 24 -64.08 26.38 -41.10
C ALA A 24 -64.35 25.11 -41.94
N PRO A 25 -63.96 25.08 -43.22
CA PRO A 25 -64.19 23.92 -44.09
C PRO A 25 -63.44 22.69 -43.55
N GLU A 26 -64.11 21.55 -43.54
CA GLU A 26 -63.59 20.25 -43.09
C GLU A 26 -62.22 19.96 -43.70
N ALA A 27 -61.21 19.91 -42.82
CA ALA A 27 -59.86 19.52 -43.21
C ALA A 27 -59.86 18.02 -43.57
N LYS A 28 -59.64 17.72 -44.87
CA LYS A 28 -59.43 16.37 -45.38
C LYS A 28 -58.43 15.60 -44.48
N PRO A 29 -58.72 14.34 -44.11
CA PRO A 29 -57.82 13.56 -43.27
C PRO A 29 -56.48 13.39 -43.97
N LYS A 30 -55.40 13.84 -43.32
CA LYS A 30 -54.02 13.60 -43.79
C LYS A 30 -53.77 12.09 -43.82
N PRO A 31 -53.20 11.53 -44.89
CA PRO A 31 -52.91 10.11 -44.97
C PRO A 31 -51.96 9.72 -43.83
N ALA A 32 -52.31 8.65 -43.11
CA ALA A 32 -51.49 8.10 -42.05
C ALA A 32 -50.09 7.78 -42.60
N LYS A 33 -49.05 8.37 -42.00
CA LYS A 33 -47.67 8.06 -42.37
C LYS A 33 -47.46 6.55 -42.22
N PRO A 34 -46.92 5.85 -43.24
CA PRO A 34 -46.66 4.42 -43.13
C PRO A 34 -45.72 4.19 -41.95
N VAL A 35 -46.15 3.37 -40.99
CA VAL A 35 -45.34 2.92 -39.86
C VAL A 35 -44.16 2.16 -40.45
N LYS A 36 -42.97 2.76 -40.43
CA LYS A 36 -41.76 2.11 -40.93
C LYS A 36 -41.59 0.79 -40.15
N PRO A 37 -41.38 -0.35 -40.85
CA PRO A 37 -41.15 -1.63 -40.17
C PRO A 37 -39.90 -1.48 -39.28
N LYS A 38 -40.08 -1.72 -37.97
CA LYS A 38 -38.95 -1.80 -37.04
C LYS A 38 -38.14 -3.02 -37.44
N VAL A 39 -37.03 -2.80 -38.15
CA VAL A 39 -36.06 -3.85 -38.41
C VAL A 39 -35.60 -4.38 -37.04
N PRO A 40 -35.80 -5.66 -36.73
CA PRO A 40 -35.36 -6.23 -35.47
C PRO A 40 -33.84 -6.07 -35.42
N SER A 41 -33.35 -5.41 -34.38
CA SER A 41 -31.92 -5.23 -34.24
C SER A 41 -31.25 -6.59 -34.05
N PRO A 42 -30.12 -6.87 -34.73
CA PRO A 42 -29.44 -8.17 -34.63
C PRO A 42 -28.88 -8.47 -33.24
N TRP A 43 -28.82 -7.47 -32.35
CA TRP A 43 -28.39 -7.65 -30.97
C TRP A 43 -29.59 -7.97 -30.07
N PRO A 44 -29.49 -9.00 -29.19
CA PRO A 44 -30.58 -9.44 -28.31
C PRO A 44 -30.98 -8.40 -27.26
N TRP A 45 -30.25 -7.30 -27.14
CA TRP A 45 -30.45 -6.30 -26.10
C TRP A 45 -31.22 -5.10 -26.62
N GLY A 46 -32.19 -4.64 -25.82
CA GLY A 46 -32.90 -3.38 -26.05
C GLY A 46 -31.96 -2.17 -26.01
N PRO A 47 -32.37 -1.02 -26.58
CA PRO A 47 -31.53 0.18 -26.67
C PRO A 47 -31.04 0.66 -25.30
N PHE A 48 -31.88 0.56 -24.26
CA PHE A 48 -31.52 0.92 -22.89
C PHE A 48 -30.38 0.07 -22.33
N ALA A 49 -30.46 -1.26 -22.50
CA ALA A 49 -29.44 -2.18 -22.01
C ALA A 49 -28.08 -1.93 -22.69
N ARG A 50 -28.08 -1.56 -23.98
CA ARG A 50 -26.84 -1.18 -24.69
C ARG A 50 -26.23 0.08 -24.10
N VAL A 51 -27.03 1.11 -23.87
CA VAL A 51 -26.55 2.36 -23.24
C VAL A 51 -25.97 2.07 -21.86
N LEU A 52 -26.66 1.27 -21.04
CA LEU A 52 -26.18 0.91 -19.70
C LEU A 52 -24.84 0.17 -19.76
N VAL A 53 -24.71 -0.85 -20.62
CA VAL A 53 -23.45 -1.60 -20.75
C VAL A 53 -22.34 -0.73 -21.32
N SER A 54 -22.62 0.11 -22.31
CA SER A 54 -21.64 1.07 -22.83
C SER A 54 -21.16 2.04 -21.76
N LEU A 55 -22.04 2.52 -20.88
CA LEU A 55 -21.66 3.36 -19.74
C LEU A 55 -20.79 2.61 -18.73
N LEU A 56 -21.12 1.34 -18.42
CA LEU A 56 -20.30 0.52 -17.52
C LEU A 56 -18.92 0.22 -18.09
N VAL A 57 -18.82 -0.07 -19.39
CA VAL A 57 -17.53 -0.28 -20.07
C VAL A 57 -16.72 1.02 -20.10
N ALA A 58 -17.35 2.14 -20.45
CA ALA A 58 -16.69 3.44 -20.45
C ALA A 58 -16.20 3.81 -19.04
N PHE A 59 -17.00 3.56 -18.01
CA PHE A 59 -16.61 3.74 -16.61
C PHE A 59 -15.42 2.86 -16.25
N HIS A 60 -15.46 1.55 -16.56
CA HIS A 60 -14.37 0.63 -16.25
C HIS A 60 -13.05 1.04 -16.93
N VAL A 61 -13.10 1.37 -18.24
CA VAL A 61 -11.94 1.85 -18.99
C VAL A 61 -11.42 3.14 -18.36
N PHE A 62 -12.30 4.08 -18.01
CA PHE A 62 -11.92 5.30 -17.31
C PHE A 62 -11.20 5.00 -15.99
N VAL A 63 -11.71 4.08 -15.16
CA VAL A 63 -11.01 3.68 -13.93
C VAL A 63 -9.65 3.07 -14.26
N LEU A 64 -9.53 2.16 -15.24
CA LEU A 64 -8.25 1.55 -15.62
C LEU A 64 -7.17 2.58 -16.00
N PHE A 65 -7.54 3.69 -16.63
CA PHE A 65 -6.59 4.76 -16.99
C PHE A 65 -6.26 5.69 -15.81
N ILE A 66 -7.16 5.80 -14.84
CA ILE A 66 -6.98 6.64 -13.65
C ILE A 66 -6.28 5.88 -12.52
N SER A 67 -6.46 4.57 -12.42
CA SER A 67 -5.86 3.74 -11.37
C SER A 67 -4.33 3.81 -11.31
N PRO A 68 -3.58 3.93 -12.43
CA PRO A 68 -2.16 4.21 -12.38
C PRO A 68 -1.79 5.53 -11.71
N TRP A 69 -2.73 6.47 -11.54
CA TRP A 69 -2.55 7.68 -10.75
C TRP A 69 -2.85 7.46 -9.25
N GLU A 70 -3.36 6.29 -8.85
CA GLU A 70 -3.28 5.80 -7.46
C GLU A 70 -1.87 5.28 -7.12
N ILE A 71 -0.79 5.80 -7.73
CA ILE A 71 0.59 5.58 -7.25
C ILE A 71 0.53 5.81 -5.75
N GLN A 72 0.85 4.78 -4.98
CA GLN A 72 0.47 4.68 -3.59
C GLN A 72 0.72 6.02 -2.88
N LEU A 73 -0.37 6.61 -2.42
CA LEU A 73 -0.41 7.71 -1.46
C LEU A 73 0.27 7.31 -0.12
N ARG A 74 0.79 6.09 -0.01
CA ARG A 74 1.77 5.75 1.02
C ARG A 74 3.04 6.47 0.63
N GLN A 75 3.38 7.44 1.44
CA GLN A 75 4.73 7.94 1.57
C GLN A 75 5.69 6.74 1.69
N SER A 76 6.21 6.22 0.57
CA SER A 76 7.49 5.54 0.58
C SER A 76 8.56 6.63 0.74
N ILE A 77 8.50 7.32 1.88
CA ILE A 77 9.70 7.85 2.50
C ILE A 77 10.40 6.60 3.04
N VAL A 78 10.88 5.76 2.14
CA VAL A 78 11.85 4.74 2.51
C VAL A 78 13.18 5.46 2.38
N PRO A 79 13.87 5.70 3.50
CA PRO A 79 15.03 6.54 3.50
C PRO A 79 16.08 5.92 2.58
N MET A 80 16.26 6.52 1.40
CA MET A 80 17.54 6.54 0.69
C MET A 80 18.54 7.39 1.50
N ALA A 81 18.52 7.27 2.83
CA ALA A 81 19.39 8.01 3.71
C ALA A 81 20.70 7.25 3.78
N GLU A 82 21.80 7.97 3.60
CA GLU A 82 23.08 7.51 4.10
C GLU A 82 22.94 7.16 5.60
N PRO A 83 23.67 6.17 6.13
CA PRO A 83 23.68 5.88 7.57
C PRO A 83 23.80 7.16 8.41
N GLY A 84 22.78 7.47 9.23
CA GLY A 84 22.73 8.68 10.05
C GLY A 84 22.45 10.02 9.33
N GLY A 85 22.20 10.02 8.01
CA GLY A 85 21.87 11.20 7.21
C GLY A 85 20.38 11.60 7.26
N PRO A 86 20.03 12.83 6.86
CA PRO A 86 18.64 13.23 6.72
C PRO A 86 17.95 12.38 5.63
N PRO A 87 16.67 12.00 5.81
CA PRO A 87 15.94 11.25 4.79
C PRO A 87 15.93 12.03 3.48
N LEU A 88 16.25 11.34 2.38
CA LEU A 88 16.30 11.91 1.05
C LEU A 88 15.00 11.58 0.29
N ASP A 89 14.56 12.48 -0.59
CA ASP A 89 13.47 12.23 -1.54
C ASP A 89 13.91 11.28 -2.67
N ALA A 90 12.97 10.90 -3.56
CA ALA A 90 13.26 10.05 -4.71
C ALA A 90 14.29 10.67 -5.69
N GLN A 91 14.61 11.96 -5.53
CA GLN A 91 15.59 12.69 -6.31
C GLN A 91 16.91 12.89 -5.54
N GLY A 92 17.06 12.28 -4.36
CA GLY A 92 18.26 12.36 -3.53
C GLY A 92 18.43 13.69 -2.78
N ARG A 93 17.37 14.48 -2.62
CA ARG A 93 17.40 15.77 -1.92
C ARG A 93 16.96 15.59 -0.47
N PRO A 94 17.56 16.30 0.50
CA PRO A 94 17.16 16.20 1.90
C PRO A 94 15.72 16.67 2.07
N ILE A 95 14.90 15.83 2.68
CA ILE A 95 13.52 16.16 3.06
C ILE A 95 13.60 17.05 4.31
N PRO A 96 13.11 18.30 4.25
CA PRO A 96 13.05 19.17 5.41
C PRO A 96 12.29 18.54 6.58
N PRO A 97 12.70 18.73 7.85
CA PRO A 97 12.03 18.12 9.01
C PRO A 97 10.53 18.43 9.12
N GLN A 98 10.09 19.58 8.60
CA GLN A 98 8.68 19.99 8.57
C GLN A 98 7.82 19.11 7.66
N GLN A 99 8.47 18.37 6.76
CA GLN A 99 7.86 17.41 5.84
C GLN A 99 7.82 15.99 6.43
N PHE A 100 8.33 15.75 7.64
CA PHE A 100 8.23 14.42 8.27
C PHE A 100 6.85 14.12 8.86
N ASP A 101 6.03 15.15 9.11
CA ASP A 101 4.66 14.96 9.56
C ASP A 101 3.73 14.78 8.34
N PRO A 102 3.09 13.60 8.18
CA PRO A 102 2.17 13.32 7.09
C PRO A 102 0.99 14.30 7.00
N ARG A 103 0.70 15.05 8.08
CA ARG A 103 -0.41 16.02 8.16
C ARG A 103 -0.06 17.40 7.62
N THR A 104 1.22 17.75 7.56
CA THR A 104 1.72 19.04 7.02
C THR A 104 2.23 18.95 5.59
N TYR A 105 2.30 17.74 5.02
CA TYR A 105 2.67 17.57 3.62
C TYR A 105 1.56 18.12 2.71
N PRO A 106 1.84 19.09 1.80
CA PRO A 106 0.92 19.36 0.72
C PRO A 106 0.84 18.10 -0.14
N ALA A 107 -0.37 17.64 -0.45
CA ALA A 107 -0.53 16.54 -1.38
C ALA A 107 0.21 16.91 -2.68
N GLN A 108 1.25 16.14 -3.03
CA GLN A 108 2.05 16.42 -4.22
C GLN A 108 1.25 16.23 -5.52
N LEU A 109 0.08 15.60 -5.42
CA LEU A 109 -0.82 15.36 -6.52
C LEU A 109 -1.75 16.57 -6.77
N PRO A 110 -2.10 16.85 -8.03
CA PRO A 110 -3.15 17.80 -8.34
C PRO A 110 -4.47 17.42 -7.62
N VAL A 111 -5.29 18.43 -7.27
CA VAL A 111 -6.55 18.25 -6.51
C VAL A 111 -7.52 17.28 -7.18
N LEU A 112 -7.54 17.27 -8.52
CA LEU A 112 -8.44 16.43 -9.30
C LEU A 112 -8.15 14.92 -9.13
N PRO A 113 -6.91 14.42 -9.32
CA PRO A 113 -6.51 13.07 -8.94
C PRO A 113 -6.94 12.69 -7.52
N ILE A 114 -6.67 13.52 -6.51
CA ILE A 114 -7.01 13.23 -5.10
C ILE A 114 -8.52 13.03 -4.91
N ALA A 115 -9.32 13.90 -5.51
CA ALA A 115 -10.77 13.77 -5.44
C ALA A 115 -11.25 12.50 -6.14
N LEU A 116 -10.67 12.19 -7.30
CA LEU A 116 -11.07 11.07 -8.13
C LEU A 116 -10.68 9.73 -7.50
N THR A 117 -9.47 9.61 -6.96
CA THR A 117 -9.02 8.42 -6.22
C THR A 117 -9.93 8.16 -5.03
N LYS A 118 -10.27 9.19 -4.23
CA LYS A 118 -11.18 9.03 -3.08
C LYS A 118 -12.50 8.33 -3.44
N TYR A 119 -13.09 8.62 -4.60
CA TYR A 119 -14.36 8.00 -5.02
C TYR A 119 -14.15 6.65 -5.73
N LEU A 120 -13.09 6.52 -6.54
CA LEU A 120 -12.84 5.30 -7.31
C LEU A 120 -12.17 4.20 -6.48
N HIS A 121 -11.55 4.55 -5.36
CA HIS A 121 -10.75 3.63 -4.53
C HIS A 121 -11.50 2.35 -4.16
N HIS A 122 -12.79 2.44 -3.80
CA HIS A 122 -13.59 1.26 -3.45
C HIS A 122 -13.78 0.30 -4.62
N TYR A 123 -14.06 0.86 -5.81
CA TYR A 123 -14.21 0.05 -7.01
C TYR A 123 -12.85 -0.51 -7.44
N ALA A 124 -11.80 0.30 -7.42
CA ALA A 124 -10.45 -0.12 -7.79
C ALA A 124 -9.89 -1.21 -6.85
N ASN A 125 -10.16 -1.12 -5.54
CA ASN A 125 -9.86 -2.16 -4.56
C ASN A 125 -10.60 -3.47 -4.85
N LEU A 126 -11.90 -3.38 -5.17
CA LEU A 126 -12.75 -4.55 -5.39
C LEU A 126 -12.23 -5.44 -6.52
N ILE A 127 -11.67 -4.83 -7.57
CA ILE A 127 -11.11 -5.53 -8.73
C ILE A 127 -9.58 -5.51 -8.77
N TYR A 128 -8.94 -5.05 -7.69
CA TYR A 128 -7.49 -5.11 -7.45
C TYR A 128 -6.62 -4.41 -8.53
N ILE A 129 -7.11 -3.32 -9.11
CA ILE A 129 -6.40 -2.56 -10.17
C ILE A 129 -5.62 -1.35 -9.65
N ASN A 130 -5.65 -1.09 -8.34
CA ASN A 130 -4.99 0.06 -7.71
C ASN A 130 -3.58 -0.23 -7.16
N ASN A 131 -2.98 -1.37 -7.50
CA ASN A 131 -1.60 -1.67 -7.11
C ASN A 131 -0.56 -0.83 -7.88
N GLY A 132 -1.00 -0.02 -8.85
CA GLY A 132 -0.20 0.99 -9.52
C GLY A 132 1.14 0.48 -10.04
N TYR A 133 2.14 1.36 -10.01
CA TYR A 133 3.52 1.08 -10.40
C TYR A 133 4.30 0.25 -9.36
N ASP A 134 3.81 0.19 -8.12
CA ASP A 134 4.43 -0.57 -7.01
C ASP A 134 4.43 -2.08 -7.27
N PHE A 135 3.51 -2.58 -8.10
CA PHE A 135 3.54 -3.97 -8.56
C PHE A 135 4.78 -4.29 -9.40
N PHE A 136 5.26 -3.33 -10.20
CA PHE A 136 6.36 -3.53 -11.15
C PHE A 136 7.70 -3.02 -10.63
N SER A 137 7.67 -2.04 -9.73
CA SER A 137 8.84 -1.48 -9.08
C SER A 137 8.56 -1.32 -7.59
N PRO A 138 8.43 -2.43 -6.83
CA PRO A 138 8.45 -2.32 -5.38
C PRO A 138 9.76 -1.61 -5.03
N ASP A 139 9.65 -0.41 -4.45
CA ASP A 139 10.81 0.37 -4.02
C ASP A 139 11.56 -0.48 -2.99
N PRO A 140 12.71 -1.09 -3.36
CA PRO A 140 13.33 -2.06 -2.50
C PRO A 140 13.83 -1.31 -1.27
N GLY A 141 13.30 -1.67 -0.11
CA GLY A 141 13.76 -1.07 1.14
C GLY A 141 15.17 -1.50 1.51
N VAL A 142 15.65 -0.95 2.62
CA VAL A 142 16.86 -1.45 3.29
C VAL A 142 16.67 -2.92 3.66
N SER A 143 17.75 -3.69 3.60
CA SER A 143 17.74 -5.09 4.05
C SER A 143 18.41 -5.23 5.41
N HIS A 144 18.05 -6.26 6.15
CA HIS A 144 18.58 -6.48 7.49
C HIS A 144 19.45 -7.74 7.55
N GLN A 145 20.48 -7.67 8.39
CA GLN A 145 21.38 -8.77 8.71
C GLN A 145 21.63 -8.82 10.21
N ILE A 146 21.92 -10.00 10.73
CA ILE A 146 22.34 -10.20 12.11
C ILE A 146 23.70 -10.87 12.09
N LYS A 147 24.70 -10.22 12.69
CA LYS A 147 25.97 -10.86 13.06
C LYS A 147 25.83 -11.41 14.47
N TYR A 148 26.45 -12.56 14.74
CA TYR A 148 26.41 -13.19 16.05
C TYR A 148 27.79 -13.66 16.49
N GLU A 149 28.02 -13.58 17.78
CA GLU A 149 29.16 -14.16 18.50
C GLU A 149 28.62 -14.96 19.68
N VAL A 150 28.98 -16.24 19.78
CA VAL A 150 28.58 -17.13 20.88
C VAL A 150 29.77 -17.39 21.79
N PHE A 151 29.54 -17.37 23.10
CA PHE A 151 30.55 -17.53 24.14
C PHE A 151 30.13 -18.62 25.15
N ASN A 152 31.11 -19.28 25.75
CA ASN A 152 30.91 -20.13 26.93
C ASN A 152 30.91 -19.30 28.23
N ASN A 153 30.65 -19.96 29.36
CA ASN A 153 30.66 -19.35 30.70
C ASN A 153 32.04 -18.77 31.10
N ALA A 154 33.13 -19.29 30.54
CA ALA A 154 34.47 -18.74 30.75
C ALA A 154 34.76 -17.49 29.90
N GLY A 155 33.84 -17.10 29.01
CA GLY A 155 33.98 -15.95 28.12
C GLY A 155 34.76 -16.23 26.83
N GLU A 156 35.12 -17.49 26.56
CA GLU A 156 35.76 -17.91 25.31
C GLU A 156 34.74 -17.95 24.18
N LYS A 157 35.13 -17.46 22.99
CA LYS A 157 34.29 -17.41 21.80
C LYS A 157 34.21 -18.81 21.16
N LEU A 158 33.02 -19.41 21.19
CA LEU A 158 32.73 -20.72 20.62
C LEU A 158 32.39 -20.67 19.13
N ALA A 159 31.69 -19.61 18.70
CA ALA A 159 31.26 -19.47 17.31
C ALA A 159 31.06 -18.00 16.93
N GLU A 160 31.20 -17.73 15.64
CA GLU A 160 30.83 -16.44 15.04
C GLU A 160 30.20 -16.68 13.67
N GLY A 161 29.37 -15.74 13.24
CA GLY A 161 28.81 -15.78 11.89
C GLY A 161 27.82 -14.67 11.62
N GLN A 162 27.13 -14.77 10.50
CA GLN A 162 26.10 -13.81 10.10
C GLN A 162 24.99 -14.48 9.32
N PHE A 163 23.78 -13.91 9.38
CA PHE A 163 22.68 -14.34 8.53
C PHE A 163 21.79 -13.16 8.12
N PRO A 164 21.20 -13.20 6.91
CA PRO A 164 21.39 -14.24 5.90
C PRO A 164 22.79 -14.21 5.24
N ASN A 165 23.37 -15.38 4.96
CA ASN A 165 24.69 -15.53 4.34
C ASN A 165 24.62 -16.52 3.17
N ARG A 166 24.89 -16.02 1.95
CA ARG A 166 24.79 -16.80 0.71
C ARG A 166 25.80 -17.96 0.62
N ARG A 167 26.93 -17.88 1.34
CA ARG A 167 27.96 -18.94 1.34
C ARG A 167 27.56 -20.11 2.25
N GLU A 168 26.91 -19.81 3.37
CA GLU A 168 26.53 -20.82 4.37
C GLU A 168 25.12 -21.39 4.14
N GLN A 169 24.21 -20.60 3.57
CA GLN A 169 22.79 -20.94 3.48
C GLN A 169 22.38 -21.20 2.03
N TRP A 170 22.88 -22.29 1.46
CA TRP A 170 22.48 -22.77 0.13
C TRP A 170 21.62 -24.04 0.26
N PRO A 171 20.58 -24.27 -0.57
CA PRO A 171 20.14 -23.53 -1.76
C PRO A 171 19.34 -22.26 -1.45
N ARG A 172 18.93 -21.52 -2.49
CA ARG A 172 18.24 -20.21 -2.38
C ARG A 172 17.08 -20.19 -1.38
N LEU A 173 16.30 -21.26 -1.28
CA LEU A 173 15.18 -21.33 -0.34
C LEU A 173 15.64 -21.32 1.13
N PHE A 174 16.78 -21.93 1.42
CA PHE A 174 17.36 -21.93 2.77
C PHE A 174 17.91 -20.56 3.15
N TYR A 175 18.57 -19.87 2.22
CA TYR A 175 18.93 -18.45 2.37
C TYR A 175 17.67 -17.60 2.64
N HIS A 176 16.63 -17.79 1.84
CA HIS A 176 15.40 -17.02 1.93
C HIS A 176 14.73 -17.19 3.30
N ARG A 177 14.77 -18.39 3.90
CA ARG A 177 14.27 -18.61 5.26
C ARG A 177 14.98 -17.73 6.29
N HIS A 178 16.31 -17.60 6.19
CA HIS A 178 17.08 -16.77 7.11
C HIS A 178 16.86 -15.28 6.84
N MET A 179 16.72 -14.88 5.58
CA MET A 179 16.38 -13.52 5.21
C MET A 179 15.02 -13.12 5.81
N MET A 180 13.99 -13.94 5.63
CA MET A 180 12.66 -13.68 6.20
C MET A 180 12.68 -13.64 7.73
N LEU A 181 13.46 -14.51 8.37
CA LEU A 181 13.60 -14.51 9.83
C LEU A 181 14.19 -13.19 10.34
N VAL A 182 15.17 -12.64 9.64
CA VAL A 182 15.79 -11.37 10.01
C VAL A 182 14.82 -10.21 9.75
N GLU A 183 14.19 -10.15 8.57
CA GLU A 183 13.21 -9.10 8.26
C GLU A 183 12.03 -9.12 9.25
N GLN A 184 11.52 -10.29 9.61
CA GLN A 184 10.42 -10.43 10.56
C GLN A 184 10.82 -9.98 11.98
N SER A 185 12.06 -10.21 12.40
CA SER A 185 12.56 -9.69 13.67
C SER A 185 12.73 -8.17 13.69
N ARG A 186 12.64 -7.50 12.54
CA ARG A 186 12.79 -6.03 12.40
C ARG A 186 11.48 -5.35 12.02
N ASP A 187 10.43 -6.10 11.76
CA ASP A 187 9.11 -5.56 11.47
C ASP A 187 8.59 -4.76 12.69
N PRO A 188 8.31 -3.45 12.54
CA PRO A 188 7.74 -2.64 13.62
C PRO A 188 6.41 -3.18 14.16
N MET A 189 5.63 -3.89 13.35
CA MET A 189 4.38 -4.54 13.78
C MET A 189 4.63 -5.82 14.60
N ALA A 190 5.80 -6.44 14.43
CA ALA A 190 6.25 -7.60 15.20
C ALA A 190 7.20 -7.22 16.35
N ALA A 191 7.49 -5.93 16.52
CA ALA A 191 8.34 -5.44 17.59
C ALA A 191 7.79 -5.89 18.96
N GLY A 192 8.67 -6.44 19.80
CA GLY A 192 8.29 -6.97 21.12
C GLY A 192 7.76 -8.41 21.12
N GLN A 193 7.67 -9.08 19.97
CA GLN A 193 7.33 -10.52 19.91
C GLN A 193 8.48 -11.45 20.34
N GLY A 194 9.67 -10.90 20.65
CA GLY A 194 10.80 -11.66 21.20
C GLY A 194 11.52 -12.52 20.17
N TRP A 195 11.45 -12.17 18.87
CA TRP A 195 12.13 -12.90 17.79
C TRP A 195 13.64 -12.95 18.00
N GLU A 196 14.25 -11.87 18.48
CA GLU A 196 15.67 -11.75 18.74
C GLU A 196 16.09 -12.67 19.89
N THR A 197 15.27 -12.75 20.93
CA THR A 197 15.46 -13.70 22.04
C THR A 197 15.34 -15.14 21.55
N ALA A 198 14.35 -15.46 20.71
CA ALA A 198 14.19 -16.80 20.15
C ALA A 198 15.37 -17.20 19.25
N ILE A 199 15.86 -16.26 18.44
CA ILE A 199 17.07 -16.41 17.63
C ILE A 199 18.29 -16.65 18.54
N ALA A 200 18.45 -15.84 19.59
CA ALA A 200 19.53 -15.96 20.55
C ALA A 200 19.56 -17.34 21.22
N GLU A 201 18.42 -17.78 21.77
CA GLU A 201 18.29 -19.11 22.38
C GLU A 201 18.62 -20.22 21.39
N ARG A 202 18.15 -20.12 20.13
CA ARG A 202 18.47 -21.12 19.11
C ARG A 202 19.96 -21.18 18.76
N LEU A 203 20.66 -20.04 18.77
CA LEU A 203 22.10 -19.98 18.55
C LEU A 203 22.88 -20.57 19.73
N LEU A 204 22.43 -20.30 20.96
CA LEU A 204 22.99 -20.88 22.17
C LEU A 204 22.82 -22.41 22.20
N GLU A 205 21.65 -22.93 21.80
CA GLU A 205 21.43 -24.37 21.65
C GLU A 205 22.34 -24.98 20.59
N LYS A 206 22.42 -24.35 19.42
CA LYS A 206 23.17 -24.87 18.26
C LYS A 206 24.68 -24.99 18.53
N HIS A 207 25.24 -24.02 19.23
CA HIS A 207 26.67 -23.91 19.49
C HIS A 207 27.08 -24.32 20.91
N ASP A 208 26.11 -24.84 21.67
CA ASP A 208 26.23 -25.13 23.09
C ASP A 208 26.88 -24.01 23.92
N GLY A 209 26.46 -22.77 23.67
CA GLY A 209 26.97 -21.59 24.36
C GLY A 209 26.10 -21.11 25.52
N ASP A 210 26.69 -20.32 26.40
CA ASP A 210 26.03 -19.73 27.57
C ASP A 210 25.64 -18.27 27.36
N ARG A 211 26.33 -17.56 26.46
CA ARG A 211 26.05 -16.16 26.13
C ARG A 211 26.20 -15.92 24.64
N VAL A 212 25.31 -15.11 24.08
CA VAL A 212 25.37 -14.69 22.68
C VAL A 212 25.26 -13.18 22.58
N ARG A 213 26.06 -12.60 21.70
CA ARG A 213 25.99 -11.21 21.29
C ARG A 213 25.48 -11.17 19.86
N LEU A 214 24.37 -10.48 19.65
CA LEU A 214 23.79 -10.20 18.33
C LEU A 214 24.05 -8.74 17.99
N VAL A 215 24.55 -8.49 16.79
CA VAL A 215 24.71 -7.15 16.22
C VAL A 215 23.76 -7.05 15.04
N MET A 216 22.78 -6.14 15.16
CA MET A 216 21.79 -5.89 14.13
C MET A 216 22.33 -4.88 13.13
N ILE A 217 22.30 -5.26 11.87
CA ILE A 217 22.90 -4.51 10.78
C ILE A 217 21.81 -4.19 9.77
N ARG A 218 21.76 -2.92 9.37
CA ARG A 218 21.01 -2.45 8.23
C ARG A 218 21.96 -2.36 7.04
N HIS A 219 21.57 -2.95 5.93
CA HIS A 219 22.30 -2.89 4.66
C HIS A 219 21.50 -2.02 3.69
N HIS A 220 22.07 -0.84 3.44
CA HIS A 220 21.51 0.21 2.61
C HIS A 220 21.73 -0.06 1.14
N LEU A 221 20.78 0.37 0.32
CA LEU A 221 20.96 0.42 -1.11
C LEU A 221 21.80 1.63 -1.51
N LEU A 222 22.55 1.47 -2.58
CA LEU A 222 23.30 2.59 -3.15
C LEU A 222 22.34 3.56 -3.83
N THR A 223 22.59 4.85 -3.65
CA THR A 223 21.94 5.88 -4.47
C THR A 223 22.44 5.81 -5.91
N PRO A 224 21.65 6.27 -6.91
CA PRO A 224 22.11 6.36 -8.29
C PRO A 224 23.42 7.14 -8.44
N GLN A 225 23.65 8.13 -7.59
CA GLN A 225 24.89 8.91 -7.59
C GLN A 225 26.07 8.09 -7.07
N GLN A 226 25.91 7.39 -5.94
CA GLN A 226 26.96 6.52 -5.41
C GLN A 226 27.34 5.40 -6.40
N VAL A 227 26.39 4.87 -7.17
CA VAL A 227 26.68 3.91 -8.25
C VAL A 227 27.53 4.56 -9.36
N LYS A 228 27.18 5.77 -9.81
CA LYS A 228 27.95 6.52 -10.81
C LYS A 228 29.37 6.83 -10.34
N ASP A 229 29.52 7.09 -9.05
CA ASP A 229 30.81 7.37 -8.40
C ASP A 229 31.63 6.08 -8.18
N GLY A 230 31.15 4.92 -8.63
CA GLY A 230 31.85 3.63 -8.56
C GLY A 230 31.63 2.86 -7.25
N GLY A 231 30.64 3.26 -6.45
CA GLY A 231 30.25 2.60 -5.21
C GLY A 231 29.84 1.14 -5.45
N ARG A 232 30.20 0.28 -4.50
CA ARG A 232 29.88 -1.14 -4.53
C ARG A 232 28.78 -1.48 -3.52
N ILE A 233 27.82 -2.30 -3.94
CA ILE A 233 26.69 -2.70 -3.08
C ILE A 233 27.15 -3.45 -1.83
N ASP A 234 28.28 -4.17 -1.93
CA ASP A 234 28.92 -4.92 -0.85
C ASP A 234 30.00 -4.11 -0.10
N GLY A 235 30.13 -2.81 -0.36
CA GLY A 235 31.09 -1.95 0.29
C GLY A 235 30.80 -1.76 1.79
N PRO A 236 31.81 -1.59 2.65
CA PRO A 236 31.60 -1.47 4.10
C PRO A 236 30.73 -0.26 4.49
N THR A 237 30.69 0.78 3.66
CA THR A 237 29.88 1.99 3.85
C THR A 237 28.39 1.77 3.67
N THR A 238 27.96 0.67 3.06
CA THR A 238 26.53 0.34 2.90
C THR A 238 25.95 -0.35 4.13
N TYR A 239 26.77 -0.67 5.14
CA TYR A 239 26.34 -1.35 6.36
C TYR A 239 26.33 -0.39 7.54
N GLU A 240 25.22 -0.38 8.26
CA GLU A 240 25.00 0.41 9.46
C GLU A 240 24.66 -0.51 10.63
N GLU A 241 25.40 -0.42 11.74
CA GLU A 241 25.03 -1.11 12.97
C GLU A 241 23.92 -0.31 13.68
N ILE A 242 22.73 -0.89 13.75
CA ILE A 242 21.55 -0.23 14.32
C ILE A 242 21.27 -0.64 15.76
N GLY A 243 21.99 -1.64 16.28
CA GLY A 243 21.92 -2.00 17.69
C GLY A 243 22.66 -3.30 18.02
N VAL A 244 22.80 -3.54 19.32
CA VAL A 244 23.44 -4.73 19.88
C VAL A 244 22.54 -5.32 20.96
N MET A 245 22.36 -6.63 20.93
CA MET A 245 21.66 -7.39 21.97
C MET A 245 22.61 -8.41 22.56
N ASN A 246 22.70 -8.46 23.89
CA ASN A 246 23.37 -9.53 24.60
C ASN A 246 22.31 -10.38 25.28
N HIS A 247 22.43 -11.70 25.15
CA HIS A 247 21.50 -12.65 25.73
C HIS A 247 22.27 -13.76 26.43
N ASN A 248 21.85 -14.08 27.66
CA ASN A 248 22.39 -15.21 28.42
C ASN A 248 21.38 -16.35 28.35
N ARG A 249 21.90 -17.58 28.27
CA ARG A 249 21.12 -18.81 28.28
C ARG A 249 20.19 -18.83 29.50
N THR A 250 18.90 -18.98 29.27
CA THR A 250 17.90 -19.04 30.35
C THR A 250 17.58 -20.46 30.79
N ARG A 251 17.82 -21.46 29.92
CA ARG A 251 17.54 -22.88 30.16
C ARG A 251 18.84 -23.69 30.23
N PRO A 252 18.99 -24.64 31.18
CA PRO A 252 20.18 -25.50 31.24
C PRO A 252 20.39 -26.31 29.95
N PRO A 253 21.65 -26.62 29.58
CA PRO A 253 22.02 -27.36 28.38
C PRO A 253 21.18 -28.64 28.21
N ALA A 254 20.82 -28.99 26.97
CA ALA A 254 20.07 -30.21 26.68
C ALA A 254 20.83 -31.48 27.13
N THR A 255 22.16 -31.44 27.18
CA THR A 255 23.04 -32.50 27.72
C THR A 255 22.88 -32.73 29.22
N GLU A 256 22.36 -31.76 29.97
CA GLU A 256 22.10 -31.86 31.41
C GLU A 256 20.64 -32.28 31.70
N GLN A 257 19.79 -32.28 30.68
CA GLN A 257 18.40 -32.77 30.73
C GLN A 257 18.33 -34.26 30.34
N ALA A 258 19.12 -35.11 30.98
CA ALA A 258 18.93 -36.57 30.85
C ALA A 258 17.62 -36.99 31.55
N PRO A 259 16.89 -38.02 31.06
CA PRO A 259 15.59 -38.37 31.60
C PRO A 259 15.73 -38.90 33.03
N ALA A 260 15.19 -38.16 33.99
CA ALA A 260 14.86 -38.67 35.32
C ALA A 260 13.70 -39.66 35.19
N GLY A 261 13.99 -40.83 34.63
CA GLY A 261 13.00 -41.84 34.27
C GLY A 261 13.63 -43.23 34.16
N GLY A 262 14.56 -43.53 35.06
CA GLY A 262 14.99 -44.88 35.35
C GLY A 262 14.51 -45.25 36.74
N THR A 263 13.61 -46.21 36.84
CA THR A 263 13.52 -47.09 38.02
C THR A 263 12.95 -48.45 37.58
N PRO A 264 13.38 -49.54 38.26
CA PRO A 264 13.45 -50.91 37.76
C PRO A 264 12.12 -51.67 37.73
#